data_AF-A0A023D5K7-F1
#
_entry.id   AF-A0A023D5K7-F1
#
_cell.length_a   1.000
_cell.length_b   1.000
_cell.length_c   1.000
_cell.angle_alpha   90.00
_cell.angle_beta   90.00
_cell.angle_gamma   90.00
#
_symmetry.space_group_name_H-M   'P 1'
#
loop_
_entity.id
_entity.type
_entity.pdbx_description
1 polymer ?
#
loop_
_entity_poly.entity_id
_entity_poly.type
_entity_poly.pdbx_seq_one_letter_code
_entity_poly.pdbx_strand_id
1 'polypeptide(L)'
;MRLPVLSGVALALLAQTPAPADAEEHLPGEELELITPCLGEVQVTVDPAATDGVTLDTSQAGTARVSIRTGKLESERKVVIASKACAPHATLAVTVAPVTALSIHDSKDTRFVLRGPLTSLEASMESGSIDGESAGSADLNLRGTSQAHFALLRRAAQVVAHDSAVLIVDKADLDAFSAQLADTSRLLVSGGRIDALTLVTEGAAMVQIGGTLNTAAITANGIGLVTLPKAIGTVSRNGSGRVQMGPPAPVPSPVQTPASLPEARGATPPAAASTPVSPPVSAPAAPVPAPAPTPTTPRSGGAAVPAAPTDQPSSPATPPVTVATPAPKTATASTQPPAAPPVSVATGSTAGVQANQGVAPTSAAAPTPGHQAAERQGAAAQAAPARSAAPSAAESSGGTAASALPAKTITAATPSQTAGGETQQP
;
A
#
# COMPACT_ATOMS: atom_id res chain seq x y z
N MET A 1 -72.52 0.36 -50.43
CA MET A 1 -71.18 0.92 -50.72
C MET A 1 -70.54 1.35 -49.41
N ARG A 2 -69.27 0.95 -49.21
CA ARG A 2 -68.27 1.43 -48.23
C ARG A 2 -68.38 0.96 -46.76
N LEU A 3 -67.66 -0.15 -46.48
CA LEU A 3 -66.78 -0.34 -45.31
C LEU A 3 -65.57 0.65 -45.37
N PRO A 4 -64.58 0.70 -44.42
CA PRO A 4 -64.43 0.29 -43.00
C PRO A 4 -63.89 1.50 -42.14
N VAL A 5 -63.49 1.46 -40.86
CA VAL A 5 -62.23 0.93 -40.29
C VAL A 5 -62.32 0.96 -38.75
N LEU A 6 -62.12 -0.23 -38.14
CA LEU A 6 -61.74 -0.38 -36.74
C LEU A 6 -60.27 0.00 -36.55
N SER A 7 -59.95 0.81 -35.53
CA SER A 7 -58.61 0.91 -34.97
C SER A 7 -58.68 0.61 -33.48
N GLY A 8 -58.44 -0.66 -33.15
CA GLY A 8 -58.21 -1.12 -31.78
C GLY A 8 -56.79 -0.76 -31.35
N VAL A 9 -56.69 0.04 -30.29
CA VAL A 9 -55.42 0.26 -29.58
C VAL A 9 -55.29 -0.86 -28.56
N ALA A 10 -54.49 -1.86 -28.88
CA ALA A 10 -54.07 -2.89 -27.93
C ALA A 10 -53.00 -2.29 -27.02
N LEU A 11 -53.37 -1.96 -25.78
CA LEU A 11 -52.41 -1.71 -24.70
C LEU A 11 -51.74 -3.06 -24.36
N ALA A 12 -50.57 -3.30 -24.94
CA ALA A 12 -49.68 -4.37 -24.47
C ALA A 12 -49.09 -3.94 -23.13
N LEU A 13 -49.63 -4.46 -22.03
CA LEU A 13 -48.93 -4.49 -20.74
C LEU A 13 -47.67 -5.34 -20.93
N LEU A 14 -46.54 -4.68 -21.19
CA LEU A 14 -45.22 -5.27 -21.02
C LEU A 14 -45.04 -5.54 -19.53
N ALA A 15 -45.19 -6.81 -19.14
CA ALA A 15 -44.77 -7.32 -17.85
C ALA A 15 -43.26 -7.09 -17.73
N GLN A 16 -42.88 -6.04 -16.99
CA GLN A 16 -41.52 -5.84 -16.51
C GLN A 16 -41.23 -6.94 -15.50
N THR A 17 -40.56 -8.01 -15.94
CA THR A 17 -39.92 -8.95 -15.03
C THR A 17 -38.83 -8.19 -14.27
N PRO A 18 -38.87 -8.12 -12.94
CA PRO A 18 -37.80 -7.49 -12.18
C PRO A 18 -36.50 -8.21 -12.51
N ALA A 19 -35.52 -7.46 -13.00
CA ALA A 19 -34.16 -7.96 -13.13
C ALA A 19 -33.71 -8.49 -11.75
N PRO A 20 -32.98 -9.60 -11.68
CA PRO A 20 -32.38 -10.04 -10.42
C PRO A 20 -31.54 -8.88 -9.90
N ALA A 21 -31.90 -8.35 -8.73
CA ALA A 21 -31.08 -7.39 -8.04
C ALA A 21 -29.72 -8.07 -7.79
N ASP A 22 -28.66 -7.53 -8.40
CA ASP A 22 -27.29 -7.87 -8.03
C ASP A 22 -27.20 -7.81 -6.50
N ALA A 23 -26.74 -8.91 -5.90
CA ALA A 23 -26.74 -9.10 -4.47
C ALA A 23 -25.60 -8.28 -3.86
N GLU A 24 -25.85 -6.98 -3.71
CA GLU A 24 -25.06 -6.10 -2.87
C GLU A 24 -25.13 -6.62 -1.42
N GLU A 25 -24.00 -7.10 -0.90
CA GLU A 25 -23.93 -7.65 0.44
C GLU A 25 -23.33 -6.60 1.38
N HIS A 26 -24.15 -6.08 2.29
CA HIS A 26 -23.71 -5.13 3.31
C HIS A 26 -23.34 -5.85 4.62
N LEU A 27 -22.14 -5.56 5.12
CA LEU A 27 -21.52 -6.23 6.26
C LEU A 27 -21.11 -5.17 7.29
N PRO A 28 -21.64 -5.21 8.54
CA PRO A 28 -21.25 -4.25 9.55
C PRO A 28 -19.81 -4.52 10.03
N GLY A 29 -18.96 -3.50 10.02
CA GLY A 29 -17.54 -3.60 10.31
C GLY A 29 -16.88 -2.23 10.48
N GLU A 30 -15.88 -2.18 11.36
CA GLU A 30 -15.00 -1.03 11.61
C GLU A 30 -13.59 -1.29 11.05
N GLU A 31 -13.25 -2.55 10.81
CA GLU A 31 -12.00 -2.98 10.17
C GLU A 31 -12.32 -3.88 8.98
N LEU A 32 -11.69 -3.60 7.84
CA LEU A 32 -11.68 -4.44 6.66
C LEU A 32 -10.28 -5.00 6.45
N GLU A 33 -10.15 -6.33 6.48
CA GLU A 33 -8.92 -7.03 6.13
C GLU A 33 -9.06 -7.70 4.76
N LEU A 34 -8.10 -7.44 3.87
CA LEU A 34 -8.00 -8.02 2.54
C LEU A 34 -6.81 -8.97 2.47
N ILE A 35 -7.11 -10.25 2.24
CA ILE A 35 -6.10 -11.30 1.98
C ILE A 35 -6.35 -11.84 0.58
N THR A 36 -5.99 -11.06 -0.42
CA THR A 36 -6.37 -11.32 -1.82
C THR A 36 -5.15 -11.55 -2.71
N PRO A 37 -4.33 -12.59 -2.48
CA PRO A 37 -3.21 -12.88 -3.36
C PRO A 37 -3.72 -13.17 -4.78
N CYS A 38 -3.01 -12.64 -5.78
CA CYS A 38 -3.24 -12.85 -7.20
C CYS A 38 -4.63 -12.44 -7.74
N LEU A 39 -5.37 -11.54 -7.10
CA LEU A 39 -6.51 -10.91 -7.79
C LEU A 39 -5.98 -9.88 -8.79
N GLY A 40 -6.65 -9.75 -9.94
CA GLY A 40 -6.25 -8.76 -10.95
C GLY A 40 -6.31 -7.34 -10.39
N GLU A 41 -7.49 -6.96 -9.88
CA GLU A 41 -7.70 -5.65 -9.28
C GLU A 41 -8.66 -5.73 -8.09
N VAL A 42 -8.40 -4.94 -7.06
CA VAL A 42 -9.32 -4.70 -5.93
C VAL A 42 -9.56 -3.20 -5.83
N GLN A 43 -10.79 -2.78 -6.07
CA GLN A 43 -11.20 -1.39 -5.97
C GLN A 43 -11.88 -1.18 -4.61
N VAL A 44 -11.31 -0.32 -3.77
CA VAL A 44 -11.91 0.08 -2.50
C VAL A 44 -12.37 1.52 -2.64
N THR A 45 -13.67 1.77 -2.49
CA THR A 45 -14.26 3.10 -2.55
C THR A 45 -14.78 3.50 -1.18
N VAL A 46 -14.35 4.64 -0.67
CA VAL A 46 -14.90 5.22 0.56
C VAL A 46 -16.20 5.94 0.22
N ASP A 47 -17.32 5.49 0.76
CA ASP A 47 -18.60 6.20 0.65
C ASP A 47 -18.76 7.18 1.82
N PRO A 48 -18.71 8.51 1.59
CA PRO A 48 -18.85 9.49 2.64
C PRO A 48 -20.24 9.53 3.29
N ALA A 49 -21.27 8.97 2.65
CA ALA A 49 -22.62 8.88 3.20
C ALA A 49 -22.82 7.63 4.06
N ALA A 50 -21.96 6.62 3.91
CA ALA A 50 -22.01 5.40 4.71
C ALA A 50 -21.60 5.70 6.16
N THR A 51 -22.48 5.35 7.10
CA THR A 51 -22.23 5.53 8.53
C THR A 51 -21.35 4.45 9.12
N ASP A 52 -21.48 3.22 8.61
CA ASP A 52 -20.72 2.06 9.04
C ASP A 52 -20.67 1.00 7.93
N GLY A 53 -19.80 0.01 8.14
CA GLY A 53 -19.82 -1.21 7.36
C GLY A 53 -19.00 -1.21 6.07
N VAL A 54 -19.12 -2.34 5.41
CA VAL A 54 -18.45 -2.72 4.18
C VAL A 54 -19.52 -3.31 3.27
N THR A 55 -19.67 -2.73 2.09
CA THR A 55 -20.55 -3.25 1.04
C THR A 55 -19.70 -3.92 -0.02
N LEU A 56 -20.05 -5.14 -0.39
CA LEU A 56 -19.34 -5.91 -1.39
C LEU A 56 -20.15 -6.04 -2.68
N ASP A 57 -19.53 -5.70 -3.80
CA ASP A 57 -20.04 -6.01 -5.13
C ASP A 57 -19.21 -7.16 -5.73
N THR A 58 -19.84 -8.33 -5.83
CA THR A 58 -19.23 -9.55 -6.38
C THR A 58 -19.57 -9.79 -7.85
N SER A 59 -20.36 -8.90 -8.48
CA SER A 59 -20.77 -9.04 -9.88
C SER A 59 -19.57 -9.11 -10.84
N GLN A 60 -18.50 -8.37 -10.53
CA GLN A 60 -17.27 -8.31 -11.33
C GLN A 60 -16.16 -9.26 -10.86
N ALA A 61 -16.39 -9.98 -9.76
CA ALA A 61 -15.41 -10.92 -9.23
C ALA A 61 -15.19 -12.12 -10.17
N GLY A 62 -16.11 -12.36 -11.11
CA GLY A 62 -15.98 -13.38 -12.15
C GLY A 62 -15.77 -14.78 -11.56
N THR A 63 -14.63 -15.40 -11.87
CA THR A 63 -14.26 -16.74 -11.34
C THR A 63 -13.52 -16.69 -10.00
N ALA A 64 -13.26 -15.50 -9.45
CA ALA A 64 -12.59 -15.38 -8.17
C ALA A 64 -13.44 -16.01 -7.07
N ARG A 65 -12.87 -17.04 -6.43
CA ARG A 65 -13.46 -17.63 -5.23
C ARG A 65 -13.04 -16.80 -4.03
N VAL A 66 -13.87 -15.82 -3.71
CA VAL A 66 -13.75 -14.99 -2.52
C VAL A 66 -14.49 -15.66 -1.36
N SER A 67 -13.92 -15.65 -0.17
CA SER A 67 -14.61 -16.00 1.06
C SER A 67 -14.63 -14.81 1.99
N ILE A 68 -15.80 -14.54 2.53
CA ILE A 68 -16.04 -13.43 3.44
C ILE A 68 -16.29 -14.01 4.83
N ARG A 69 -15.66 -13.41 5.83
CA ARG A 69 -15.85 -13.77 7.24
C ARG A 69 -16.01 -12.51 8.05
N THR A 70 -17.07 -12.45 8.84
CA THR A 70 -17.24 -11.40 9.85
C THR A 70 -16.86 -11.96 11.21
N GLY A 71 -15.98 -11.27 11.93
CA GLY A 71 -15.54 -11.61 13.28
C GLY A 71 -15.77 -10.45 14.24
N LYS A 72 -15.77 -10.75 15.54
CA LYS A 72 -15.69 -9.75 16.60
C LYS A 72 -14.38 -9.99 17.34
N LEU A 73 -13.45 -9.04 17.26
CA LEU A 73 -12.17 -9.10 17.95
C LEU A 73 -12.14 -7.99 18.99
N GLU A 74 -12.01 -8.35 20.28
CA GLU A 74 -11.75 -7.40 21.37
C GLU A 74 -12.61 -6.11 21.37
N SER A 75 -13.89 -6.22 21.00
CA SER A 75 -14.92 -5.17 20.86
C SER A 75 -15.13 -4.56 19.47
N GLU A 76 -14.18 -4.71 18.55
CA GLU A 76 -14.28 -4.22 17.16
C GLU A 76 -14.87 -5.29 16.23
N ARG A 77 -15.62 -4.82 15.22
CA ARG A 77 -16.19 -5.69 14.18
C ARG A 77 -15.25 -5.72 12.98
N LYS A 78 -14.76 -6.90 12.65
CA LYS A 78 -13.80 -7.12 11.58
C LYS A 78 -14.42 -7.90 10.43
N VAL A 79 -14.29 -7.39 9.22
CA VAL A 79 -14.68 -8.06 7.97
C VAL A 79 -13.40 -8.52 7.30
N VAL A 80 -13.25 -9.82 7.09
CA VAL A 80 -12.12 -10.42 6.39
C VAL A 80 -12.59 -10.92 5.04
N ILE A 81 -11.99 -10.42 3.97
CA ILE A 81 -12.23 -10.85 2.60
C ILE A 81 -10.95 -11.52 2.09
N ALA A 82 -11.04 -12.82 1.82
CA ALA A 82 -9.91 -13.61 1.38
C ALA A 82 -10.17 -14.27 0.03
N SER A 83 -9.21 -14.24 -0.90
CA SER A 83 -9.27 -15.05 -2.12
C SER A 83 -8.64 -16.43 -1.86
N LYS A 84 -9.30 -17.50 -2.31
CA LYS A 84 -8.79 -18.88 -2.15
C LYS A 84 -8.02 -19.39 -3.36
N ALA A 85 -8.14 -18.72 -4.49
CA ALA A 85 -7.54 -19.11 -5.76
C ALA A 85 -7.08 -17.85 -6.50
N CYS A 86 -5.95 -17.96 -7.21
CA CYS A 86 -5.45 -16.88 -8.04
C CYS A 86 -6.40 -16.62 -9.21
N ALA A 87 -6.76 -15.36 -9.42
CA ALA A 87 -7.69 -14.92 -10.46
C ALA A 87 -7.21 -13.56 -11.02
N PRO A 88 -6.18 -13.57 -11.88
CA PRO A 88 -5.47 -12.36 -12.33
C PRO A 88 -6.31 -11.42 -13.20
N HIS A 89 -7.51 -11.84 -13.60
CA HIS A 89 -8.46 -11.04 -14.39
C HIS A 89 -9.73 -10.68 -13.62
N ALA A 90 -9.85 -11.13 -12.37
CA ALA A 90 -11.00 -10.79 -11.53
C ALA A 90 -10.84 -9.40 -10.94
N THR A 91 -11.96 -8.68 -10.85
CA THR A 91 -12.04 -7.37 -10.19
C THR A 91 -12.96 -7.48 -9.00
N LEU A 92 -12.49 -7.10 -7.82
CA LEU A 92 -13.30 -7.05 -6.60
C LEU A 92 -13.60 -5.59 -6.28
N ALA A 93 -14.88 -5.22 -6.22
CA ALA A 93 -15.29 -3.88 -5.82
C ALA A 93 -15.83 -3.90 -4.39
N VAL A 94 -15.25 -3.08 -3.53
CA VAL A 94 -15.60 -2.96 -2.11
C VAL A 94 -15.89 -1.49 -1.80
N THR A 95 -17.01 -1.22 -1.17
CA THR A 95 -17.34 0.10 -0.65
C THR A 95 -17.25 0.09 0.87
N VAL A 96 -16.61 1.09 1.48
CA VAL A 96 -16.41 1.16 2.93
C VAL A 96 -16.84 2.50 3.48
N ALA A 97 -17.29 2.52 4.74
CA ALA A 97 -17.51 3.77 5.46
C ALA A 97 -16.17 4.50 5.75
N PRO A 98 -16.16 5.83 5.93
CA PRO A 98 -14.94 6.60 6.15
C PRO A 98 -14.19 6.25 7.44
N VAL A 99 -14.93 5.71 8.41
CA VAL A 99 -14.40 5.28 9.71
C VAL A 99 -13.71 3.91 9.66
N THR A 100 -13.89 3.16 8.57
CA THR A 100 -13.36 1.80 8.45
C THR A 100 -11.85 1.83 8.25
N ALA A 101 -11.11 1.13 9.10
CA ALA A 101 -9.68 0.89 8.92
C ALA A 101 -9.48 -0.20 7.86
N LEU A 102 -8.52 0.01 6.95
CA LEU A 102 -8.20 -0.95 5.90
C LEU A 102 -6.86 -1.63 6.20
N SER A 103 -6.84 -2.96 6.22
CA SER A 103 -5.62 -3.76 6.25
C SER A 103 -5.50 -4.63 5.00
N ILE A 104 -4.33 -4.66 4.39
CA ILE A 104 -3.99 -5.50 3.24
C ILE A 104 -2.82 -6.40 3.66
N HIS A 105 -3.02 -7.71 3.68
CA HIS A 105 -1.97 -8.66 4.05
C HIS A 105 -1.62 -9.62 2.91
N ASP A 106 -0.32 -9.96 2.85
CA ASP A 106 0.26 -10.98 1.98
C ASP A 106 -0.15 -10.86 0.50
N SER A 107 -0.30 -9.62 0.04
CA SER A 107 -0.70 -9.40 -1.34
C SER A 107 0.47 -9.62 -2.29
N LYS A 108 0.18 -10.37 -3.35
CA LYS A 108 1.07 -10.64 -4.48
C LYS A 108 0.31 -10.43 -5.77
N ASP A 109 0.93 -9.76 -6.73
CA ASP A 109 0.44 -9.60 -8.10
C ASP A 109 -0.98 -9.01 -8.19
N THR A 110 -1.36 -8.19 -7.21
CA THR A 110 -2.66 -7.52 -7.14
C THR A 110 -2.50 -6.02 -7.20
N ARG A 111 -3.40 -5.38 -7.94
CA ARG A 111 -3.53 -3.92 -7.98
C ARG A 111 -4.67 -3.49 -7.06
N PHE A 112 -4.37 -2.66 -6.08
CA PHE A 112 -5.38 -2.00 -5.25
C PHE A 112 -5.58 -0.57 -5.73
N VAL A 113 -6.84 -0.18 -5.92
CA VAL A 113 -7.23 1.19 -6.23
C VAL A 113 -8.09 1.70 -5.08
N LEU A 114 -7.56 2.64 -4.30
CA LEU A 114 -8.22 3.18 -3.10
C LEU A 114 -8.76 4.58 -3.42
N ARG A 115 -10.08 4.71 -3.53
CA ARG A 115 -10.78 5.95 -3.87
C ARG A 115 -11.39 6.58 -2.63
N GLY A 116 -11.18 7.87 -2.44
CA GLY A 116 -11.62 8.60 -1.26
C GLY A 116 -10.66 8.51 -0.07
N PRO A 117 -10.95 9.26 1.01
CA PRO A 117 -10.06 9.39 2.16
C PRO A 117 -10.24 8.22 3.15
N LEU A 118 -9.18 7.44 3.34
CA LEU A 118 -9.13 6.41 4.39
C LEU A 118 -8.64 7.01 5.70
N THR A 119 -9.22 6.59 6.82
CA THR A 119 -8.75 7.01 8.16
C THR A 119 -7.41 6.36 8.50
N SER A 120 -7.28 5.06 8.25
CA SER A 120 -6.05 4.29 8.47
C SER A 120 -5.89 3.21 7.40
N LEU A 121 -4.65 2.99 7.00
CA LEU A 121 -4.23 1.96 6.07
C LEU A 121 -3.04 1.20 6.66
N GLU A 122 -3.16 -0.11 6.73
CA GLU A 122 -2.04 -1.03 6.91
C GLU A 122 -1.89 -1.86 5.64
N ALA A 123 -0.67 -2.01 5.12
CA ALA A 123 -0.44 -2.82 3.93
C ALA A 123 0.91 -3.55 3.99
N SER A 124 0.87 -4.85 3.73
CA SER A 124 2.04 -5.71 3.52
C SER A 124 1.98 -6.31 2.12
N MET A 125 2.98 -6.00 1.29
CA MET A 125 3.03 -6.41 -0.12
C MET A 125 4.40 -6.93 -0.51
N GLU A 126 4.42 -7.99 -1.30
CA GLU A 126 5.64 -8.54 -1.91
C GLU A 126 5.75 -8.19 -3.41
N SER A 127 4.61 -8.11 -4.09
CA SER A 127 4.48 -7.64 -5.47
C SER A 127 3.10 -7.02 -5.69
N GLY A 128 2.93 -6.30 -6.80
CA GLY A 128 1.68 -5.61 -7.13
C GLY A 128 1.77 -4.11 -6.92
N SER A 129 0.62 -3.44 -6.85
CA SER A 129 0.57 -1.99 -6.67
C SER A 129 -0.60 -1.50 -5.82
N ILE A 130 -0.40 -0.41 -5.09
CA ILE A 130 -1.46 0.41 -4.49
C ILE A 130 -1.47 1.76 -5.19
N ASP A 131 -2.64 2.19 -5.64
CA ASP A 131 -2.90 3.55 -6.10
C ASP A 131 -4.01 4.13 -5.21
N GLY A 132 -3.62 4.99 -4.28
CA GLY A 132 -4.51 5.56 -3.26
C GLY A 132 -4.66 7.07 -3.38
N GLU A 133 -5.88 7.55 -3.17
CA GLU A 133 -6.13 8.99 -3.14
C GLU A 133 -5.60 9.62 -1.84
N SER A 134 -6.12 9.20 -0.68
CA SER A 134 -5.62 9.71 0.61
C SER A 134 -5.73 8.71 1.75
N ALA A 135 -4.74 8.74 2.66
CA ALA A 135 -4.74 7.99 3.90
C ALA A 135 -4.36 8.89 5.09
N GLY A 136 -5.13 8.79 6.18
CA GLY A 136 -4.95 9.54 7.42
C GLY A 136 -3.89 8.97 8.36
N SER A 137 -3.62 7.67 8.29
CA SER A 137 -2.43 7.03 8.84
C SER A 137 -2.06 5.88 7.93
N ALA A 138 -0.77 5.67 7.69
CA ALA A 138 -0.30 4.60 6.82
C ALA A 138 0.82 3.81 7.50
N ASP A 139 0.70 2.49 7.57
CA ASP A 139 1.79 1.57 7.88
C ASP A 139 2.01 0.65 6.68
N LEU A 140 3.16 0.81 6.00
CA LEU A 140 3.44 0.16 4.72
C LEU A 140 4.70 -0.70 4.83
N ASN A 141 4.55 -2.01 4.63
CA ASN A 141 5.64 -2.97 4.49
C ASN A 141 5.71 -3.43 3.03
N LEU A 142 6.64 -2.84 2.28
CA LEU A 142 6.79 -2.99 0.85
C LEU A 142 8.05 -3.81 0.55
N ARG A 143 7.91 -4.94 -0.14
CA ARG A 143 9.01 -5.83 -0.51
C ARG A 143 9.01 -6.12 -2.00
N GLY A 144 10.04 -6.84 -2.48
CA GLY A 144 10.15 -7.30 -3.85
C GLY A 144 10.04 -6.16 -4.86
N THR A 145 8.98 -6.19 -5.67
CA THR A 145 8.71 -5.21 -6.73
C THR A 145 7.44 -4.40 -6.49
N SER A 146 6.94 -4.39 -5.25
CA SER A 146 5.72 -3.66 -4.88
C SER A 146 5.84 -2.15 -5.14
N GLN A 147 4.74 -1.56 -5.57
CA GLN A 147 4.63 -0.12 -5.82
C GLN A 147 3.48 0.48 -5.03
N ALA A 148 3.69 1.61 -4.39
CA ALA A 148 2.64 2.34 -3.71
C ALA A 148 2.66 3.80 -4.16
N HIS A 149 1.49 4.31 -4.52
CA HIS A 149 1.27 5.69 -4.91
C HIS A 149 0.16 6.27 -4.06
N PHE A 150 0.40 7.45 -3.47
CA PHE A 150 -0.60 8.21 -2.74
C PHE A 150 -0.63 9.67 -3.17
N ALA A 151 -1.80 10.20 -3.50
CA ALA A 151 -1.91 11.63 -3.74
C ALA A 151 -1.73 12.45 -2.44
N LEU A 152 -2.23 11.96 -1.30
CA LEU A 152 -2.09 12.65 -0.01
C LEU A 152 -1.98 11.71 1.20
N LEU A 153 -0.87 11.80 1.93
CA LEU A 153 -0.76 11.22 3.28
C LEU A 153 -0.94 12.30 4.35
N ARG A 154 -1.67 11.98 5.42
CA ARG A 154 -1.96 12.90 6.53
C ARG A 154 -1.56 12.28 7.87
N ARG A 155 -1.44 13.12 8.90
CA ARG A 155 -1.11 12.81 10.31
C ARG A 155 0.19 12.01 10.53
N ALA A 156 0.23 10.74 10.15
CA ALA A 156 1.39 9.89 10.42
C ALA A 156 1.58 8.81 9.34
N ALA A 157 2.83 8.49 9.04
CA ALA A 157 3.16 7.35 8.19
C ALA A 157 4.40 6.60 8.69
N GLN A 158 4.37 5.28 8.56
CA GLN A 158 5.48 4.37 8.77
C GLN A 158 5.68 3.53 7.50
N VAL A 159 6.92 3.44 7.04
CA VAL A 159 7.26 2.71 5.82
C VAL A 159 8.47 1.85 6.07
N VAL A 160 8.39 0.59 5.69
CA VAL A 160 9.50 -0.36 5.61
C VAL A 160 9.55 -0.87 4.18
N ALA A 161 10.59 -0.49 3.44
CA ALA A 161 10.75 -0.83 2.03
C ALA A 161 12.07 -1.59 1.78
N HIS A 162 11.99 -2.73 1.10
CA HIS A 162 13.13 -3.59 0.75
C HIS A 162 13.18 -3.87 -0.76
N ASP A 163 14.27 -4.51 -1.19
CA ASP A 163 14.46 -4.96 -2.57
C ASP A 163 14.40 -3.80 -3.59
N SER A 164 13.40 -3.80 -4.48
CA SER A 164 13.17 -2.76 -5.49
C SER A 164 11.79 -2.09 -5.31
N ALA A 165 11.24 -2.13 -4.10
CA ALA A 165 9.96 -1.50 -3.78
C ALA A 165 9.99 0.02 -3.98
N VAL A 166 8.87 0.60 -4.41
CA VAL A 166 8.75 2.03 -4.69
C VAL A 166 7.55 2.62 -3.98
N LEU A 167 7.76 3.72 -3.24
CA LEU A 167 6.70 4.56 -2.68
C LEU A 167 6.78 5.97 -3.27
N ILE A 168 5.68 6.43 -3.85
CA ILE A 168 5.50 7.79 -4.35
C ILE A 168 4.35 8.44 -3.59
N VAL A 169 4.59 9.65 -3.09
CA VAL A 169 3.60 10.46 -2.39
C VAL A 169 3.62 11.86 -2.97
N ASP A 170 2.50 12.35 -3.50
CA ASP A 170 2.46 13.69 -4.08
C ASP A 170 2.52 14.77 -3.00
N LYS A 171 1.73 14.60 -1.93
CA LYS A 171 1.72 15.48 -0.76
C LYS A 171 1.74 14.69 0.55
N ALA A 172 2.59 15.10 1.48
CA ALA A 172 2.66 14.55 2.82
C ALA A 172 2.49 15.66 3.86
N ASP A 173 1.34 15.70 4.53
CA ASP A 173 1.04 16.61 5.64
C ASP A 173 1.04 15.80 6.95
N LEU A 174 2.25 15.51 7.43
CA LEU A 174 2.52 14.54 8.49
C LEU A 174 3.10 15.23 9.73
N ASP A 175 2.53 14.92 10.89
CA ASP A 175 3.10 15.24 12.19
C ASP A 175 4.32 14.33 12.47
N ALA A 176 4.26 13.07 12.03
CA ALA A 176 5.35 12.10 12.16
C ALA A 176 5.49 11.23 10.91
N PHE A 177 6.72 11.10 10.41
CA PHE A 177 7.05 10.21 9.30
C PHE A 177 8.28 9.36 9.66
N SER A 178 8.11 8.04 9.62
CA SER A 178 9.19 7.07 9.80
C SER A 178 9.37 6.25 8.53
N ALA A 179 10.58 6.13 8.04
CA ALA A 179 10.88 5.31 6.87
C ALA A 179 12.19 4.53 7.05
N GLN A 180 12.14 3.24 6.73
CA GLN A 180 13.28 2.34 6.67
C GLN A 180 13.37 1.78 5.25
N LEU A 181 14.47 2.04 4.56
CA LEU A 181 14.67 1.64 3.18
C LEU A 181 15.96 0.85 3.03
N ALA A 182 15.94 -0.27 2.31
CA ALA A 182 17.12 -1.07 2.03
C ALA A 182 17.26 -1.39 0.53
N ASP A 183 18.36 -2.03 0.16
CA ASP A 183 18.66 -2.55 -1.18
C ASP A 183 18.59 -1.47 -2.27
N THR A 184 17.59 -1.51 -3.15
CA THR A 184 17.36 -0.54 -4.24
C THR A 184 16.00 0.15 -4.13
N SER A 185 15.38 0.09 -2.95
CA SER A 185 14.06 0.69 -2.71
C SER A 185 14.08 2.21 -2.87
N ARG A 186 12.91 2.77 -3.21
CA ARG A 186 12.78 4.20 -3.54
C ARG A 186 11.61 4.84 -2.80
N LEU A 187 11.86 6.00 -2.22
CA LEU A 187 10.85 6.87 -1.63
C LEU A 187 10.91 8.25 -2.29
N LEU A 188 9.80 8.68 -2.87
CA LEU A 188 9.62 10.03 -3.42
C LEU A 188 8.43 10.71 -2.73
N VAL A 189 8.67 11.84 -2.07
CA VAL A 189 7.64 12.73 -1.56
C VAL A 189 7.78 14.06 -2.28
N SER A 190 6.84 14.42 -3.14
CA SER A 190 6.95 15.59 -4.01
C SER A 190 6.83 16.91 -3.22
N GLY A 191 5.97 16.97 -2.19
CA GLY A 191 5.82 18.14 -1.34
C GLY A 191 5.02 17.89 -0.06
N GLY A 192 4.68 18.98 0.65
CA GLY A 192 3.92 18.95 1.90
C GLY A 192 4.69 19.50 3.11
N ARG A 193 4.23 19.14 4.30
CA ARG A 193 4.82 19.48 5.60
C ARG A 193 5.06 18.21 6.41
N ILE A 194 6.30 18.00 6.83
CA ILE A 194 6.68 16.93 7.77
C ILE A 194 7.26 17.56 9.03
N ASP A 195 6.63 17.34 10.18
CA ASP A 195 7.10 17.92 11.45
C ASP A 195 8.26 17.13 12.05
N ALA A 196 8.14 15.80 12.11
CA ALA A 196 9.19 14.92 12.59
C ALA A 196 9.47 13.81 11.57
N LEU A 197 10.70 13.78 11.06
CA LEU A 197 11.20 12.72 10.17
C LEU A 197 12.20 11.82 10.89
N THR A 198 11.96 10.52 10.87
CA THR A 198 12.98 9.49 11.17
C THR A 198 13.24 8.69 9.90
N LEU A 199 14.48 8.68 9.44
CA LEU A 199 14.86 8.01 8.20
C LEU A 199 16.06 7.10 8.42
N VAL A 200 15.93 5.85 8.01
CA VAL A 200 17.02 4.87 7.96
C VAL A 200 17.13 4.35 6.53
N THR A 201 18.32 4.45 5.93
CA THR A 201 18.57 3.93 4.58
C THR A 201 19.79 3.02 4.58
N GLU A 202 19.70 1.90 3.87
CA GLU A 202 20.77 0.93 3.67
C GLU A 202 20.97 0.60 2.18
N GLY A 203 22.15 0.09 1.83
CA GLY A 203 22.46 -0.34 0.46
C GLY A 203 22.50 0.81 -0.55
N ALA A 204 21.72 0.70 -1.62
CA ALA A 204 21.57 1.67 -2.69
C ALA A 204 20.19 2.35 -2.69
N ALA A 205 19.47 2.33 -1.56
CA ALA A 205 18.16 2.94 -1.43
C ALA A 205 18.19 4.45 -1.74
N MET A 206 17.14 4.95 -2.38
CA MET A 206 17.02 6.35 -2.77
C MET A 206 15.85 7.02 -2.10
N VAL A 207 16.09 8.20 -1.52
CA VAL A 207 15.05 8.99 -0.86
C VAL A 207 15.09 10.41 -1.40
N GLN A 208 13.93 10.92 -1.83
CA GLN A 208 13.77 12.31 -2.20
C GLN A 208 12.51 12.86 -1.55
N ILE A 209 12.69 13.81 -0.64
CA ILE A 209 11.58 14.51 0.03
C ILE A 209 11.65 15.98 -0.38
N GLY A 210 10.52 16.51 -0.84
CA GLY A 210 10.29 17.93 -1.11
C GLY A 210 9.48 18.60 0.01
N GLY A 211 9.10 19.87 -0.21
CA GLY A 211 8.25 20.61 0.73
C GLY A 211 9.01 21.19 1.93
N THR A 212 8.40 21.14 3.10
CA THR A 212 8.96 21.68 4.35
C THR A 212 9.18 20.57 5.38
N LEU A 213 10.30 20.67 6.09
CA LEU A 213 10.70 19.72 7.10
C LEU A 213 11.06 20.49 8.36
N ASN A 214 10.48 20.15 9.51
CA ASN A 214 10.81 20.82 10.75
C ASN A 214 12.01 20.16 11.44
N THR A 215 11.88 18.90 11.88
CA THR A 215 12.98 18.14 12.51
C THR A 215 13.27 16.84 11.78
N ALA A 216 14.53 16.40 11.80
CA ALA A 216 14.93 15.16 11.14
C ALA A 216 16.03 14.40 11.89
N ALA A 217 15.89 13.09 11.99
CA ALA A 217 16.92 12.15 12.39
C ALA A 217 17.18 11.17 11.23
N ILE A 218 18.39 11.21 10.68
CA ILE A 218 18.73 10.49 9.44
C ILE A 218 19.91 9.56 9.74
N THR A 219 19.76 8.28 9.44
CA THR A 219 20.84 7.30 9.43
C THR A 219 20.98 6.74 8.03
N ALA A 220 22.03 7.15 7.31
CA ALA A 220 22.26 6.70 5.93
C ALA A 220 23.51 5.84 5.85
N ASN A 221 23.34 4.57 5.48
CA ASN A 221 24.41 3.60 5.29
C ASN A 221 24.42 3.10 3.84
N GLY A 222 25.58 3.02 3.21
CA GLY A 222 25.71 2.53 1.83
C GLY A 222 25.91 3.64 0.80
N ILE A 223 25.59 3.32 -0.46
CA ILE A 223 25.87 4.15 -1.64
C ILE A 223 24.65 4.95 -2.12
N GLY A 224 23.50 4.74 -1.49
CA GLY A 224 22.24 5.45 -1.77
C GLY A 224 22.35 6.97 -1.58
N LEU A 225 21.37 7.68 -2.14
CA LEU A 225 21.26 9.13 -2.04
C LEU A 225 19.96 9.51 -1.32
N VAL A 226 20.11 10.32 -0.28
CA VAL A 226 18.99 10.96 0.43
C VAL A 226 18.99 12.45 0.13
N THR A 227 17.92 12.96 -0.48
CA THR A 227 17.72 14.38 -0.78
C THR A 227 16.54 14.90 0.02
N LEU A 228 16.75 15.91 0.85
CA LEU A 228 15.75 16.51 1.73
C LEU A 228 15.66 18.02 1.51
N PRO A 229 14.50 18.65 1.80
CA PRO A 229 14.44 20.10 1.78
C PRO A 229 15.29 20.65 2.94
N LYS A 230 15.50 21.97 2.95
CA LYS A 230 16.15 22.60 4.10
C LYS A 230 15.23 22.48 5.31
N ALA A 231 15.71 21.83 6.38
CA ALA A 231 14.95 21.75 7.62
C ALA A 231 14.95 23.09 8.37
N ILE A 232 13.85 23.41 9.04
CA ILE A 232 13.69 24.64 9.84
C ILE A 232 14.32 24.47 11.23
N GLY A 233 14.19 23.28 11.82
CA GLY A 233 14.67 22.92 13.15
C GLY A 233 15.92 22.03 13.13
N THR A 234 16.05 21.18 14.14
CA THR A 234 17.23 20.34 14.36
C THR A 234 17.30 19.18 13.38
N VAL A 235 18.50 18.97 12.83
CA VAL A 235 18.82 17.81 12.00
C VAL A 235 19.98 17.03 12.62
N SER A 236 19.75 15.75 12.85
CA SER A 236 20.79 14.78 13.22
C SER A 236 21.09 13.89 12.01
N ARG A 237 22.37 13.73 11.68
CA ARG A 237 22.83 12.83 10.62
C ARG A 237 23.85 11.86 11.18
N ASN A 238 23.60 10.58 10.96
CA ASN A 238 24.50 9.47 11.24
C ASN A 238 24.74 8.62 9.98
N GLY A 239 25.83 7.84 9.99
CA GLY A 239 26.21 6.94 8.91
C GLY A 239 27.15 7.55 7.86
N SER A 240 27.59 6.72 6.91
CA SER A 240 28.57 7.07 5.87
C SER A 240 27.94 7.41 4.50
N GLY A 241 26.61 7.29 4.39
CA GLY A 241 25.85 7.49 3.16
C GLY A 241 25.75 8.96 2.74
N ARG A 242 25.37 9.16 1.47
CA ARG A 242 25.23 10.50 0.89
C ARG A 242 23.86 11.07 1.23
N VAL A 243 23.87 12.20 1.92
CA VAL A 243 22.66 12.96 2.21
C VAL A 243 22.89 14.41 1.73
N GLN A 244 21.94 14.96 1.00
CA GLN A 244 21.91 16.32 0.49
C GLN A 244 20.72 17.05 1.12
N MET A 245 20.96 18.25 1.65
CA MET A 245 19.89 19.10 2.19
C MET A 245 19.83 20.41 1.42
N GLY A 246 18.61 20.89 1.18
CA GLY A 246 18.35 22.13 0.45
C GLY A 246 17.93 21.87 -1.00
N PRO A 247 17.73 22.94 -1.79
CA PRO A 247 17.32 22.78 -3.17
C PRO A 247 18.32 21.90 -3.94
N PRO A 248 17.85 21.05 -4.86
CA PRO A 248 18.74 20.26 -5.70
C PRO A 248 19.76 21.22 -6.33
N ALA A 249 21.03 20.83 -6.31
CA ALA A 249 22.09 21.64 -6.91
C ALA A 249 21.65 21.98 -8.36
N PRO A 250 21.71 23.25 -8.78
CA PRO A 250 21.30 23.63 -10.11
C PRO A 250 22.10 22.78 -11.10
N VAL A 251 21.39 22.08 -11.99
CA VAL A 251 22.02 21.36 -13.10
C VAL A 251 22.87 22.38 -13.85
N PRO A 252 24.18 22.16 -14.04
CA PRO A 252 25.01 23.10 -14.76
C PRO A 252 24.38 23.33 -16.13
N SER A 253 23.98 24.57 -16.40
CA SER A 253 23.45 24.95 -17.70
C SER A 253 24.47 24.55 -18.76
N PRO A 254 24.06 23.91 -19.88
CA PRO A 254 25.00 23.56 -20.93
C PRO A 254 25.72 24.84 -21.36
N VAL A 255 27.05 24.81 -21.29
CA VAL A 255 27.93 25.89 -21.74
C VAL A 255 27.50 26.21 -23.18
N GLN A 256 26.85 27.36 -23.38
CA GLN A 256 26.60 27.86 -24.72
C GLN A 256 27.96 28.16 -25.32
N THR A 257 28.40 27.31 -26.24
CA THR A 257 29.55 27.57 -27.10
C THR A 257 29.30 28.91 -27.80
N PRO A 258 30.20 29.91 -27.69
CA PRO A 258 30.02 31.18 -28.37
C PRO A 258 29.88 30.97 -29.89
N ALA A 259 28.79 31.47 -30.45
CA ALA A 259 28.61 31.53 -31.90
C ALA A 259 29.74 32.35 -32.53
N SER A 260 30.45 31.74 -33.46
CA SER A 260 31.48 32.37 -34.27
C SER A 260 30.94 33.53 -35.11
N LEU A 261 31.75 34.59 -35.21
CA LEU A 261 31.52 35.85 -35.93
C LEU A 261 31.30 35.68 -37.47
N PRO A 262 30.76 36.72 -38.15
CA PRO A 262 30.25 36.65 -39.52
C PRO A 262 31.34 36.71 -40.59
N GLU A 263 31.24 35.82 -41.58
CA GLU A 263 32.12 35.77 -42.76
C GLU A 263 31.59 36.67 -43.90
N ALA A 264 32.53 37.29 -44.60
CA ALA A 264 32.32 38.37 -45.55
C ALA A 264 31.80 37.91 -46.93
N ARG A 265 31.09 38.84 -47.59
CA ARG A 265 30.52 38.79 -48.94
C ARG A 265 31.49 38.31 -50.04
N GLY A 266 30.94 37.57 -51.01
CA GLY A 266 31.46 37.57 -52.38
C GLY A 266 30.77 36.62 -53.37
N ALA A 267 30.06 37.21 -54.34
CA ALA A 267 29.75 36.72 -55.70
C ALA A 267 28.51 35.79 -55.97
N THR A 268 27.59 36.45 -56.69
CA THR A 268 26.36 36.19 -57.49
C THR A 268 26.30 34.98 -58.48
N PRO A 269 25.14 34.69 -59.16
CA PRO A 269 24.52 33.36 -59.35
C PRO A 269 24.60 32.82 -60.81
N PRO A 270 23.97 31.67 -61.15
CA PRO A 270 22.65 31.74 -61.79
C PRO A 270 21.65 30.61 -61.42
N ALA A 271 20.41 30.84 -61.87
CA ALA A 271 19.19 30.10 -61.62
C ALA A 271 19.18 28.62 -62.06
N ALA A 272 18.49 27.80 -61.26
CA ALA A 272 17.74 26.65 -61.76
C ALA A 272 16.58 26.35 -60.80
N ALA A 273 15.36 26.37 -61.33
CA ALA A 273 14.17 25.88 -60.66
C ALA A 273 14.31 24.38 -60.37
N SER A 274 14.05 23.96 -59.14
CA SER A 274 13.82 22.55 -58.81
C SER A 274 12.81 22.48 -57.68
N THR A 275 11.67 21.92 -58.02
CA THR A 275 10.55 21.53 -57.16
C THR A 275 11.01 20.70 -55.96
N PRO A 276 10.42 20.88 -54.76
CA PRO A 276 10.68 19.98 -53.64
C PRO A 276 10.01 18.62 -53.91
N VAL A 277 10.83 17.61 -54.19
CA VAL A 277 10.43 16.20 -54.13
C VAL A 277 10.50 15.79 -52.66
N SER A 278 9.35 15.44 -52.08
CA SER A 278 9.22 14.87 -50.75
C SER A 278 10.08 13.61 -50.58
N PRO A 279 10.72 13.39 -49.42
CA PRO A 279 11.41 12.13 -49.16
C PRO A 279 10.40 10.97 -49.12
N PRO A 280 10.75 9.79 -49.68
CA PRO A 280 9.90 8.61 -49.55
C PRO A 280 9.80 8.21 -48.09
N VAL A 281 8.57 8.11 -47.59
CA VAL A 281 8.23 7.47 -46.33
C VAL A 281 8.63 5.99 -46.43
N SER A 282 9.73 5.61 -45.79
CA SER A 282 10.04 4.21 -45.53
C SER A 282 9.01 3.66 -44.56
N ALA A 283 8.09 2.82 -45.07
CA ALA A 283 7.20 2.03 -44.25
C ALA A 283 8.02 1.13 -43.30
N PRO A 284 7.64 1.01 -42.02
CA PRO A 284 8.24 0.04 -41.10
C PRO A 284 8.06 -1.38 -41.65
N ALA A 285 9.17 -2.12 -41.75
CA ALA A 285 9.15 -3.53 -42.09
C ALA A 285 8.29 -4.31 -41.07
N ALA A 286 7.45 -5.21 -41.58
CA ALA A 286 6.65 -6.10 -40.76
C ALA A 286 7.56 -6.97 -39.86
N PRO A 287 7.17 -7.22 -38.59
CA PRO A 287 7.91 -8.11 -37.72
C PRO A 287 7.87 -9.55 -38.27
N VAL A 288 9.06 -10.16 -38.38
CA VAL A 288 9.24 -11.58 -38.70
C VAL A 288 8.62 -12.42 -37.59
N PRO A 289 7.76 -13.42 -37.90
CA PRO A 289 7.21 -14.32 -36.89
C PRO A 289 8.31 -15.15 -36.21
N ALA A 290 8.30 -15.18 -34.88
CA ALA A 290 9.15 -16.07 -34.10
C ALA A 290 8.79 -17.55 -34.37
N PRO A 291 9.78 -18.46 -34.43
CA PRO A 291 9.54 -19.88 -34.67
C PRO A 291 8.78 -20.53 -33.52
N ALA A 292 7.81 -21.37 -33.88
CA ALA A 292 6.96 -22.12 -32.95
C ALA A 292 7.76 -23.13 -32.12
N PRO A 293 7.45 -23.31 -30.82
CA PRO A 293 8.05 -24.36 -30.00
C PRO A 293 7.55 -25.75 -30.43
N THR A 294 8.49 -26.68 -30.56
CA THR A 294 8.26 -28.09 -30.86
C THR A 294 7.52 -28.80 -29.72
N PRO A 295 6.51 -29.64 -30.01
CA PRO A 295 5.80 -30.42 -28.99
C PRO A 295 6.64 -31.61 -28.52
N THR A 296 6.97 -31.61 -27.23
CA THR A 296 7.54 -32.78 -26.53
C THR A 296 6.44 -33.81 -26.28
N THR A 297 6.61 -35.01 -26.85
CA THR A 297 5.75 -36.17 -26.67
C THR A 297 5.84 -36.76 -25.26
N PRO A 298 4.72 -37.10 -24.60
CA PRO A 298 4.75 -37.83 -23.34
C PRO A 298 5.04 -39.32 -23.58
N ARG A 299 6.06 -39.83 -22.88
CA ARG A 299 6.48 -41.23 -22.89
C ARG A 299 5.55 -42.06 -22.01
N SER A 300 4.72 -42.89 -22.64
CA SER A 300 4.00 -43.98 -21.98
C SER A 300 4.97 -45.12 -21.63
N GLY A 301 5.09 -45.44 -20.35
CA GLY A 301 5.76 -46.64 -19.85
C GLY A 301 4.85 -47.33 -18.84
N GLY A 302 4.37 -48.52 -19.19
CA GLY A 302 3.41 -49.28 -18.41
C GLY A 302 4.01 -50.17 -17.32
N ALA A 303 3.13 -50.49 -16.38
CA ALA A 303 2.93 -51.76 -15.66
C ALA A 303 4.11 -52.44 -14.92
N ALA A 304 3.97 -52.52 -13.59
CA ALA A 304 4.10 -53.80 -12.86
C ALA A 304 3.41 -53.70 -11.47
N VAL A 305 2.39 -54.54 -11.27
CA VAL A 305 1.87 -55.06 -9.98
C VAL A 305 2.76 -56.28 -9.65
N PRO A 306 3.22 -56.56 -8.41
CA PRO A 306 2.35 -57.21 -7.41
C PRO A 306 2.72 -57.12 -5.90
N ALA A 307 1.78 -57.66 -5.12
CA ALA A 307 1.91 -58.36 -3.82
C ALA A 307 1.61 -57.58 -2.52
N ALA A 308 0.57 -58.08 -1.84
CA ALA A 308 0.34 -58.00 -0.39
C ALA A 308 0.68 -59.38 0.22
N PRO A 309 0.46 -59.64 1.52
CA PRO A 309 1.00 -59.00 2.73
C PRO A 309 1.72 -60.05 3.63
N THR A 310 2.61 -59.63 4.55
CA THR A 310 3.01 -60.49 5.67
C THR A 310 3.53 -59.73 6.90
N ASP A 311 2.96 -60.11 8.04
CA ASP A 311 3.49 -60.25 9.40
C ASP A 311 3.98 -59.06 10.27
N GLN A 312 3.24 -58.93 11.38
CA GLN A 312 3.58 -58.50 12.76
C GLN A 312 5.02 -58.85 13.22
N PRO A 313 5.63 -58.10 14.18
CA PRO A 313 5.19 -58.15 15.60
C PRO A 313 5.31 -56.84 16.44
N SER A 314 4.28 -56.66 17.28
CA SER A 314 4.23 -56.29 18.72
C SER A 314 5.35 -55.48 19.43
N SER A 315 4.96 -54.28 19.94
CA SER A 315 5.19 -53.67 21.29
C SER A 315 6.63 -53.38 21.83
N PRO A 316 6.86 -52.52 22.86
CA PRO A 316 5.92 -51.95 23.85
C PRO A 316 6.04 -50.42 24.16
N ALA A 317 5.08 -49.97 24.97
CA ALA A 317 4.89 -48.63 25.52
C ALA A 317 6.02 -48.11 26.43
N THR A 318 6.21 -46.79 26.42
CA THR A 318 6.89 -46.04 27.50
C THR A 318 6.01 -44.85 27.94
N PRO A 319 5.93 -44.56 29.25
CA PRO A 319 5.00 -43.58 29.83
C PRO A 319 5.47 -42.12 29.61
N PRO A 320 4.55 -41.13 29.58
CA PRO A 320 4.94 -39.73 29.55
C PRO A 320 5.49 -39.28 30.89
N VAL A 321 6.68 -38.67 30.86
CA VAL A 321 7.29 -37.98 31.99
C VAL A 321 6.59 -36.64 32.19
N THR A 322 5.95 -36.49 33.35
CA THR A 322 5.42 -35.23 33.87
C THR A 322 6.56 -34.24 34.10
N VAL A 323 6.67 -33.20 33.27
CA VAL A 323 7.55 -32.05 33.55
C VAL A 323 6.72 -30.95 34.22
N ALA A 324 7.14 -30.63 35.44
CA ALA A 324 6.52 -29.66 36.32
C ALA A 324 6.54 -28.25 35.75
N THR A 325 5.39 -27.59 35.84
CA THR A 325 5.17 -26.16 35.59
C THR A 325 5.84 -25.33 36.69
N PRO A 326 6.73 -24.37 36.37
CA PRO A 326 7.23 -23.40 37.35
C PRO A 326 6.15 -22.38 37.70
N ALA A 327 5.97 -22.14 39.00
CA ALA A 327 5.01 -21.21 39.58
C ALA A 327 5.26 -19.74 39.14
N PRO A 328 4.19 -18.93 38.96
CA PRO A 328 4.32 -17.50 38.70
C PRO A 328 4.83 -16.77 39.96
N LYS A 329 5.92 -16.04 39.80
CA LYS A 329 6.44 -15.15 40.85
C LYS A 329 5.54 -13.91 41.00
N THR A 330 5.21 -13.70 42.26
CA THR A 330 4.56 -12.58 42.93
C THR A 330 4.86 -11.18 42.40
N ALA A 331 3.78 -10.40 42.40
CA ALA A 331 3.70 -8.96 42.20
C ALA A 331 4.73 -8.16 43.00
N THR A 332 5.30 -7.14 42.37
CA THR A 332 5.95 -6.01 43.04
C THR A 332 5.17 -4.74 42.74
N ALA A 333 4.96 -3.98 43.80
CA ALA A 333 4.04 -2.86 43.91
C ALA A 333 4.38 -1.70 42.98
N SER A 334 3.32 -1.08 42.46
CA SER A 334 3.33 0.19 41.75
C SER A 334 3.55 1.33 42.73
N THR A 335 4.55 2.18 42.50
CA THR A 335 4.74 3.43 43.25
C THR A 335 4.08 4.55 42.44
N GLN A 336 2.91 4.98 42.90
CA GLN A 336 2.10 6.06 42.33
C GLN A 336 2.69 7.44 42.70
N PRO A 337 2.94 8.36 41.74
CA PRO A 337 3.29 9.75 42.03
C PRO A 337 2.09 10.54 42.58
N PRO A 338 2.31 11.52 43.48
CA PRO A 338 1.25 12.24 44.17
C PRO A 338 0.48 13.21 43.26
N ALA A 339 -0.84 13.28 43.50
CA ALA A 339 -1.77 14.19 42.85
C ALA A 339 -1.53 15.66 43.20
N ALA A 340 -1.59 16.53 42.19
CA ALA A 340 -1.59 17.98 42.34
C ALA A 340 -2.97 18.50 42.82
N PRO A 341 -3.02 19.62 43.57
CA PRO A 341 -4.24 20.14 44.19
C PRO A 341 -5.23 20.78 43.18
N PRO A 342 -6.55 20.72 43.43
CA PRO A 342 -7.55 21.34 42.58
C PRO A 342 -7.61 22.87 42.77
N VAL A 343 -7.58 23.60 41.66
CA VAL A 343 -7.89 25.05 41.61
C VAL A 343 -9.40 25.26 41.69
N SER A 344 -9.81 26.15 42.59
CA SER A 344 -11.19 26.53 42.84
C SER A 344 -11.80 27.34 41.70
N VAL A 345 -13.09 27.06 41.49
CA VAL A 345 -14.03 27.72 40.59
C VAL A 345 -14.35 29.13 41.11
N ALA A 346 -14.26 30.15 40.24
CA ALA A 346 -14.83 31.47 40.50
C ALA A 346 -15.96 31.73 39.50
N THR A 347 -17.18 31.66 40.03
CA THR A 347 -18.45 32.02 39.40
C THR A 347 -18.55 33.54 39.36
N GLY A 348 -18.61 34.12 38.17
CA GLY A 348 -18.82 35.55 37.96
C GLY A 348 -19.92 35.80 36.93
N SER A 349 -21.14 35.98 37.41
CA SER A 349 -22.31 36.42 36.66
C SER A 349 -22.33 37.95 36.60
N THR A 350 -22.44 38.52 35.41
CA THR A 350 -23.25 39.73 35.15
C THR A 350 -23.50 39.88 33.65
N ALA A 351 -24.77 39.75 33.27
CA ALA A 351 -25.30 40.27 32.01
C ALA A 351 -25.53 41.77 32.16
N GLY A 352 -25.25 42.55 31.10
CA GLY A 352 -25.88 43.86 30.95
C GLY A 352 -25.18 44.90 30.06
N VAL A 353 -25.65 44.98 28.82
CA VAL A 353 -26.04 46.21 28.08
C VAL A 353 -24.96 47.16 27.48
N GLN A 354 -25.17 47.36 26.17
CA GLN A 354 -24.96 48.55 25.31
C GLN A 354 -23.65 48.86 24.57
N ALA A 355 -23.87 49.02 23.27
CA ALA A 355 -23.09 49.65 22.22
C ALA A 355 -22.46 51.00 22.58
N ASN A 356 -21.27 51.30 22.04
CA ASN A 356 -21.09 52.26 20.94
C ASN A 356 -19.61 52.35 20.49
N GLN A 357 -19.43 52.44 19.18
CA GLN A 357 -18.43 53.21 18.41
C GLN A 357 -17.00 53.44 18.94
N GLY A 358 -16.03 52.95 18.16
CA GLY A 358 -15.16 53.82 17.36
C GLY A 358 -13.91 54.43 18.00
N VAL A 359 -12.83 54.44 17.20
CA VAL A 359 -11.59 55.24 17.27
C VAL A 359 -10.37 54.56 17.94
N ALA A 360 -9.44 54.10 17.09
CA ALA A 360 -7.98 54.11 17.31
C ALA A 360 -7.45 55.55 17.05
N PRO A 361 -6.26 56.02 17.53
CA PRO A 361 -4.99 55.29 17.64
C PRO A 361 -4.10 55.72 18.84
N THR A 362 -2.76 55.59 18.70
CA THR A 362 -1.61 56.08 19.51
C THR A 362 -1.13 55.11 20.62
N SER A 363 -0.03 54.35 20.44
CA SER A 363 1.43 54.67 20.40
C SER A 363 2.11 54.64 21.78
N ALA A 364 3.32 54.05 21.81
CA ALA A 364 4.30 53.96 22.90
C ALA A 364 3.98 52.90 24.00
N ALA A 365 4.92 52.13 24.57
CA ALA A 365 6.39 52.19 24.58
C ALA A 365 6.97 50.80 24.90
N ALA A 366 8.21 50.58 24.47
CA ALA A 366 9.09 49.51 24.96
C ALA A 366 9.55 49.77 26.41
N PRO A 367 10.01 48.72 27.11
CA PRO A 367 11.38 48.77 27.62
C PRO A 367 12.17 47.48 27.38
N THR A 368 13.29 47.65 26.67
CA THR A 368 14.70 47.35 26.98
C THR A 368 15.06 46.20 27.96
N PRO A 369 16.19 45.47 27.71
CA PRO A 369 16.45 44.12 28.17
C PRO A 369 17.35 44.03 29.43
N GLY A 370 17.31 42.87 30.09
CA GLY A 370 18.17 42.51 31.22
C GLY A 370 18.90 41.19 31.00
N HIS A 371 20.22 41.26 31.04
CA HIS A 371 21.22 40.19 30.97
C HIS A 371 21.14 39.16 32.11
N GLN A 372 21.53 37.90 31.81
CA GLN A 372 22.57 37.06 32.48
C GLN A 372 22.43 35.62 31.92
N ALA A 373 23.33 35.06 31.10
CA ALA A 373 24.76 34.76 31.26
C ALA A 373 25.08 33.61 32.24
N ALA A 374 25.36 32.45 31.63
CA ALA A 374 26.44 31.48 31.92
C ALA A 374 26.35 30.52 33.13
N GLU A 375 26.22 29.23 32.83
CA GLU A 375 27.04 28.10 33.33
C GLU A 375 26.82 26.91 32.37
N ARG A 376 27.68 26.64 31.38
CA ARG A 376 28.93 25.85 31.38
C ARG A 376 28.86 24.42 31.95
N GLN A 377 29.14 23.49 31.02
CA GLN A 377 29.97 22.27 31.13
C GLN A 377 29.35 20.98 31.66
N GLY A 378 29.28 20.00 30.74
CA GLY A 378 29.03 18.59 31.02
C GLY A 378 29.07 17.75 29.74
N ALA A 379 30.21 17.74 29.05
CA ALA A 379 30.49 16.80 27.97
C ALA A 379 31.00 15.48 28.59
N ALA A 380 30.35 14.37 28.27
CA ALA A 380 30.93 13.03 28.38
C ALA A 380 30.53 12.23 27.15
N ALA A 381 31.57 11.87 26.39
CA ALA A 381 31.51 11.04 25.20
C ALA A 381 31.69 9.56 25.57
N GLN A 382 31.21 8.70 24.66
CA GLN A 382 31.68 7.34 24.35
C GLN A 382 31.54 6.23 25.40
N ALA A 383 30.77 5.19 25.05
CA ALA A 383 31.32 3.84 24.87
C ALA A 383 30.32 2.88 24.18
N ALA A 384 30.68 2.47 22.97
CA ALA A 384 30.47 1.14 22.41
C ALA A 384 31.86 0.69 21.89
N PRO A 385 32.15 -0.60 21.57
CA PRO A 385 31.37 -1.84 21.72
C PRO A 385 32.20 -3.02 22.32
N ALA A 386 31.61 -4.21 22.44
CA ALA A 386 32.38 -5.45 22.37
C ALA A 386 31.61 -6.56 21.62
N ARG A 387 32.25 -7.03 20.54
CA ARG A 387 31.93 -8.24 19.78
C ARG A 387 32.17 -9.49 20.63
N SER A 388 31.35 -10.53 20.44
CA SER A 388 31.79 -11.92 20.60
C SER A 388 31.36 -12.72 19.37
N ALA A 389 32.33 -13.46 18.84
CA ALA A 389 32.27 -14.23 17.61
C ALA A 389 31.61 -15.61 17.80
N ALA A 390 31.24 -16.21 16.67
CA ALA A 390 30.68 -17.55 16.47
C ALA A 390 31.58 -18.70 16.97
N PRO A 391 31.08 -19.95 16.89
CA PRO A 391 31.50 -20.76 15.74
C PRO A 391 30.40 -21.60 15.06
N SER A 392 30.74 -22.01 13.83
CA SER A 392 30.04 -22.83 12.83
C SER A 392 29.59 -24.23 13.28
N ALA A 393 28.55 -24.78 12.64
CA ALA A 393 28.60 -26.01 11.82
C ALA A 393 27.22 -26.40 11.21
N ALA A 394 27.25 -26.65 9.89
CA ALA A 394 26.64 -27.74 9.12
C ALA A 394 25.14 -28.15 9.21
N GLU A 395 24.63 -28.41 8.00
CA GLU A 395 23.70 -29.49 7.60
C GLU A 395 22.16 -29.33 7.68
N SER A 396 21.59 -29.32 6.47
CA SER A 396 20.64 -30.32 5.95
C SER A 396 19.13 -30.22 6.26
N SER A 397 18.39 -30.31 5.16
CA SER A 397 17.09 -30.97 4.97
C SER A 397 15.84 -30.41 5.64
N GLY A 398 14.96 -29.86 4.79
CA GLY A 398 13.60 -30.35 4.50
C GLY A 398 12.70 -30.79 5.65
N GLY A 399 11.50 -30.20 5.71
CA GLY A 399 10.42 -30.73 6.55
C GLY A 399 9.19 -29.85 6.59
N THR A 400 8.33 -29.99 5.58
CA THR A 400 6.95 -29.49 5.56
C THR A 400 6.13 -30.21 6.63
N ALA A 401 5.47 -29.47 7.53
CA ALA A 401 4.49 -30.03 8.46
C ALA A 401 3.14 -29.32 8.28
N ALA A 402 2.22 -30.01 7.60
CA ALA A 402 0.82 -29.65 7.51
C ALA A 402 0.10 -30.09 8.80
N SER A 403 -0.54 -29.14 9.48
CA SER A 403 -1.52 -29.42 10.52
C SER A 403 -2.91 -29.55 9.89
N ALA A 404 -3.54 -30.70 10.15
CA ALA A 404 -4.91 -31.01 9.76
C ALA A 404 -5.86 -30.84 10.96
N LEU A 405 -7.00 -30.20 10.73
CA LEU A 405 -8.24 -30.33 11.53
C LEU A 405 -9.46 -30.06 10.62
N PRO A 406 -10.64 -30.62 10.95
CA PRO A 406 -11.58 -31.16 9.97
C PRO A 406 -12.55 -30.12 9.41
N ALA A 407 -12.72 -30.14 8.07
CA ALA A 407 -13.80 -29.44 7.39
C ALA A 407 -14.99 -30.40 7.15
N LYS A 408 -16.17 -29.95 7.57
CA LYS A 408 -17.45 -30.61 7.34
C LYS A 408 -17.91 -30.30 5.91
N THR A 409 -17.84 -31.29 5.03
CA THR A 409 -18.31 -31.20 3.64
C THR A 409 -19.84 -31.28 3.58
N ILE A 410 -20.48 -30.28 2.97
CA ILE A 410 -21.86 -30.36 2.51
C ILE A 410 -21.80 -30.54 0.99
N THR A 411 -22.12 -31.75 0.53
CA THR A 411 -22.20 -32.13 -0.88
C THR A 411 -23.53 -31.67 -1.46
N ALA A 412 -23.50 -30.77 -2.44
CA ALA A 412 -24.67 -30.41 -3.25
C ALA A 412 -24.77 -31.32 -4.48
N ALA A 413 -26.02 -31.64 -4.83
CA ALA A 413 -26.43 -32.71 -5.72
C ALA A 413 -26.06 -32.52 -7.21
N THR A 414 -25.76 -33.65 -7.84
CA THR A 414 -25.58 -33.87 -9.28
C THR A 414 -26.89 -33.69 -10.05
N PRO A 415 -26.93 -32.95 -11.18
CA PRO A 415 -27.99 -33.11 -12.15
C PRO A 415 -27.65 -34.23 -13.15
N SER A 416 -28.54 -35.22 -13.21
CA SER A 416 -28.58 -36.29 -14.20
C SER A 416 -28.83 -35.72 -15.60
N GLN A 417 -27.91 -35.95 -16.55
CA GLN A 417 -28.19 -35.80 -17.97
C GLN A 417 -28.62 -37.15 -18.55
N THR A 418 -29.87 -37.21 -19.00
CA THR A 418 -30.42 -38.28 -19.83
C THR A 418 -30.11 -37.98 -21.28
N ALA A 419 -29.24 -38.79 -21.91
CA ALA A 419 -29.05 -38.81 -23.35
C ALA A 419 -29.78 -40.02 -23.93
N GLY A 420 -30.88 -39.77 -24.64
CA GLY A 420 -31.51 -40.72 -25.56
C GLY A 420 -30.91 -40.54 -26.95
N GLY A 421 -30.39 -41.61 -27.53
CA GLY A 421 -29.92 -41.63 -28.91
C GLY A 421 -31.04 -42.00 -29.88
N GLU A 422 -30.85 -41.65 -31.16
CA GLU A 422 -31.36 -42.47 -32.25
C GLU A 422 -30.49 -42.29 -33.51
N THR A 423 -30.11 -43.42 -34.08
CA THR A 423 -29.31 -43.59 -35.29
C THR A 423 -30.26 -44.02 -36.41
N GLN A 424 -30.26 -43.39 -37.58
CA GLN A 424 -30.48 -44.15 -38.81
C GLN A 424 -29.89 -43.49 -40.06
N GLN A 425 -29.06 -44.31 -40.72
CA GLN A 425 -28.41 -44.21 -42.02
C GLN A 425 -29.42 -44.56 -43.15
N PRO A 426 -29.07 -44.69 -44.46
CA PRO A 426 -27.77 -45.01 -45.10
C PRO A 426 -26.97 -43.87 -45.69
#